data_AF-W0RR61-F1
#
_entry.id   AF-W0RR61-F1
#
_cell.length_a   1.000
_cell.length_b   1.000
_cell.length_c   1.000
_cell.angle_alpha   90.00
_cell.angle_beta   90.00
_cell.angle_gamma   90.00
#
_symmetry.space_group_name_H-M   'P 1'
#
loop_
_entity.id
_entity.type
_entity.pdbx_description
1 polymer ?
#
loop_
_entity_poly.entity_id
_entity_poly.type
_entity_poly.pdbx_seq_one_letter_code
_entity_poly.pdbx_strand_id
1 'polypeptide(L)'
;MGVTAAPTGIMEPSPRRRKTVHPATLRAIGRVARRNAVRPSFAAMRLSIPIALLPLLAACASSPRVATVPRHGLEARAVHATSNPILSDGTDYTADPAPLVAGGKLYVITGRDTAGPRVNDFKMPEWQMLVTSGDPMAGRWTHYPHFLKPDEVFEWAAPGRAYAAQIVRGPNGKFYLYAPVIHAAATTRDKFAIGVAVADAPLGPWVDAHPAGPVVSQSYPIANDIQNIDPTVLVDDDGRVYLYWGTFGHLKGVELERDMVTFKGTPIDVRTLNGFFEAAWLFKRNGTYYMAYAANTAGPTSECTEAVYYACIAYGTSPSPLGPWTYRGVILDPVSSTTSHPGIVAYEGKWYITYHTADAKGGGHFRRSVAIDRVEWDDGVSPARIRKVVPTGAPLDTTPIANIASHARITASNVPVPVQYWLRAVNDGKVRPNPLPPDMWATWSRNNPPQQWIVYQWEQPETLVGSSLHFWGDHAAGAGAGVAPPKAWRLEYWDGGAWKPVSATSPYTATLGADNRVDFAPVTTRCLRAVFDASTDGTSFAAVALQEWEAFSTRPRAARRPSVKGAATANCS
;
A
#
# COMPACT_ATOMS: atom_id res chain seq x y z
N MET A 1 22.23 53.88 39.03
CA MET A 1 21.66 54.85 38.08
C MET A 1 20.82 54.03 37.11
N GLY A 2 19.54 53.80 37.39
CA GLY A 2 18.39 54.56 36.86
C GLY A 2 18.05 54.00 35.47
N VAL A 3 16.84 53.53 35.13
CA VAL A 3 15.51 54.15 35.33
C VAL A 3 14.40 53.11 35.02
N THR A 4 13.45 53.00 35.97
CA THR A 4 11.99 52.68 35.95
C THR A 4 11.30 51.79 34.89
N ALA A 5 10.55 50.78 35.42
CA ALA A 5 9.28 50.24 34.91
C ALA A 5 8.10 51.20 35.26
N ALA A 6 6.87 51.19 34.72
CA ALA A 6 5.96 50.25 34.02
C ALA A 6 4.88 51.11 33.25
N PRO A 7 3.66 50.69 32.80
CA PRO A 7 2.99 49.37 32.82
C PRO A 7 2.09 49.03 31.57
N THR A 8 1.35 47.91 31.70
CA THR A 8 0.05 47.52 31.09
C THR A 8 -0.05 47.00 29.66
N GLY A 9 -0.78 45.90 29.50
CA GLY A 9 -1.39 45.50 28.23
C GLY A 9 -1.56 43.99 28.01
N ILE A 10 -2.28 43.30 28.91
CA ILE A 10 -2.78 41.94 28.64
C ILE A 10 -3.86 42.07 27.54
N MET A 11 -3.64 41.43 26.40
CA MET A 11 -4.63 41.31 25.33
C MET A 11 -4.89 39.83 25.08
N GLU A 12 -6.08 39.38 25.44
CA GLU A 12 -6.60 38.04 25.20
C GLU A 12 -6.61 37.71 23.69
N PRO A 13 -6.25 36.48 23.28
CA PRO A 13 -6.41 36.06 21.89
C PRO A 13 -7.87 35.69 21.61
N SER A 14 -8.49 36.48 20.73
CA SER A 14 -9.77 36.23 20.07
C SER A 14 -9.89 34.79 19.50
N PRO A 15 -11.06 34.13 19.61
CA PRO A 15 -11.24 32.77 19.12
C PRO A 15 -11.30 32.76 17.58
N ARG A 16 -10.22 32.31 16.95
CA ARG A 16 -10.22 31.98 15.52
C ARG A 16 -11.12 30.77 15.28
N ARG A 17 -12.29 31.02 14.68
CA ARG A 17 -13.16 30.00 14.09
C ARG A 17 -12.33 29.11 13.15
N ARG A 18 -12.08 27.86 13.56
CA ARG A 18 -11.60 26.80 12.66
C ARG A 18 -12.69 26.54 11.62
N LYS A 19 -12.40 26.88 10.35
CA LYS A 19 -13.20 26.40 9.22
C LYS A 19 -12.97 24.89 9.11
N THR A 20 -14.02 24.13 9.38
CA THR A 20 -14.15 22.72 9.07
C THR A 20 -13.98 22.51 7.57
N VAL A 21 -13.05 21.62 7.20
CA VAL A 21 -12.88 21.14 5.82
C VAL A 21 -13.90 20.03 5.61
N HIS A 22 -14.92 20.30 4.78
CA HIS A 22 -15.90 19.30 4.34
C HIS A 22 -15.35 18.53 3.13
N PRO A 23 -15.54 17.20 3.03
CA PRO A 23 -15.02 16.40 1.94
C PRO A 23 -15.97 16.51 0.73
N ALA A 24 -15.57 17.28 -0.27
CA ALA A 24 -16.27 17.42 -1.54
C ALA A 24 -15.28 17.29 -2.71
N THR A 25 -14.69 16.11 -2.87
CA THR A 25 -13.96 15.74 -4.09
C THR A 25 -14.10 14.24 -4.35
N LEU A 26 -15.32 13.80 -4.68
CA LEU A 26 -15.62 12.46 -5.21
C LEU A 26 -16.90 12.59 -6.07
N ARG A 27 -16.78 13.28 -7.21
CA ARG A 27 -17.83 13.38 -8.25
C ARG A 27 -17.23 13.53 -9.64
N ALA A 28 -16.89 12.41 -10.25
CA ALA A 28 -16.87 12.14 -11.69
C ALA A 28 -16.46 10.66 -11.78
N ILE A 29 -17.34 9.70 -11.99
CA ILE A 29 -17.98 9.33 -13.25
C ILE A 29 -19.23 8.52 -12.89
N GLY A 30 -20.41 8.93 -13.39
CA GLY A 30 -21.65 8.22 -13.10
C GLY A 30 -22.89 9.02 -13.46
N ARG A 31 -23.12 9.22 -14.77
CA ARG A 31 -24.42 9.69 -15.29
C ARG A 31 -24.67 9.13 -16.69
N VAL A 32 -25.22 7.92 -16.75
CA VAL A 32 -26.24 7.54 -17.74
C VAL A 32 -27.27 6.69 -16.99
N ALA A 33 -28.55 6.83 -17.35
CA ALA A 33 -29.72 6.16 -16.80
C ALA A 33 -30.34 6.77 -15.52
N ARG A 34 -31.01 7.92 -15.67
CA ARG A 34 -32.29 8.17 -15.00
C ARG A 34 -33.36 8.30 -16.07
N ARG A 35 -34.41 7.47 -16.02
CA ARG A 35 -35.79 7.90 -16.23
C ARG A 35 -36.77 6.77 -15.90
N ASN A 36 -37.84 7.17 -15.23
CA ASN A 36 -39.14 6.52 -15.05
C ASN A 36 -39.25 5.43 -13.97
N ALA A 37 -39.81 5.82 -12.81
CA ALA A 37 -40.98 5.15 -12.25
C ALA A 37 -41.61 6.00 -11.14
N VAL A 38 -42.92 5.94 -11.10
CA VAL A 38 -43.89 6.79 -10.41
C VAL A 38 -44.05 6.36 -8.94
N ARG A 39 -44.26 7.34 -8.05
CA ARG A 39 -44.62 7.10 -6.63
C ARG A 39 -46.05 6.57 -6.52
N PRO A 40 -46.33 5.76 -5.49
CA PRO A 40 -47.51 6.05 -4.68
C PRO A 40 -47.17 6.13 -3.18
N SER A 41 -47.95 6.97 -2.52
CA SER A 41 -48.01 7.23 -1.09
C SER A 41 -49.10 6.35 -0.51
N PHE A 42 -48.87 5.57 0.55
CA PHE A 42 -49.95 5.10 1.41
C PHE A 42 -49.52 4.97 2.87
N ALA A 43 -50.51 5.27 3.71
CA ALA A 43 -50.44 5.63 5.10
C ALA A 43 -50.24 4.44 6.04
N ALA A 44 -49.75 4.78 7.24
CA ALA A 44 -49.68 3.89 8.39
C ALA A 44 -51.07 3.49 8.87
N MET A 45 -51.26 2.21 9.17
CA MET A 45 -52.37 1.73 9.99
C MET A 45 -51.85 0.66 10.95
N ARG A 46 -51.92 0.96 12.25
CA ARG A 46 -51.74 0.00 13.35
C ARG A 46 -53.00 -0.86 13.42
N LEU A 47 -52.84 -2.17 13.52
CA LEU A 47 -53.88 -3.06 14.05
C LEU A 47 -53.24 -4.14 14.91
N SER A 48 -53.89 -4.42 16.04
CA SER A 48 -53.45 -5.30 17.11
C SER A 48 -54.26 -6.60 17.13
N ILE A 49 -53.67 -7.67 17.72
CA ILE A 49 -54.30 -8.87 18.35
C ILE A 49 -54.68 -10.03 17.38
N PRO A 50 -54.70 -11.34 17.77
CA PRO A 50 -54.23 -12.06 18.97
C PRO A 50 -53.25 -13.24 18.69
N ILE A 51 -52.68 -13.73 19.80
CA ILE A 51 -51.97 -15.00 19.98
C ILE A 51 -52.92 -16.19 19.76
N ALA A 52 -52.48 -17.19 18.98
CA ALA A 52 -53.09 -18.53 18.93
C ALA A 52 -52.04 -19.60 19.29
N LEU A 53 -52.35 -20.40 20.30
CA LEU A 53 -51.62 -21.60 20.71
C LEU A 53 -51.62 -22.64 19.57
N LEU A 54 -50.47 -23.24 19.26
CA LEU A 54 -50.37 -24.51 18.53
C LEU A 54 -49.71 -25.59 19.41
N PRO A 55 -50.13 -26.86 19.29
CA PRO A 55 -49.72 -27.95 20.17
C PRO A 55 -48.34 -28.52 19.79
N LEU A 56 -47.61 -28.95 20.83
CA LEU A 56 -46.35 -29.70 20.75
C LEU A 56 -46.56 -31.02 19.99
N LEU A 57 -45.84 -31.21 18.88
CA LEU A 57 -45.61 -32.51 18.26
C LEU A 57 -44.14 -32.90 18.52
N ALA A 58 -43.96 -33.98 19.27
CA ALA A 58 -42.67 -34.60 19.54
C ALA A 58 -42.10 -35.19 18.23
N ALA A 59 -40.97 -34.66 17.78
CA ALA A 59 -40.19 -35.19 16.67
C ALA A 59 -38.86 -35.73 17.20
N CYS A 60 -38.58 -36.99 16.88
CA CYS A 60 -37.38 -37.72 17.24
C CYS A 60 -36.10 -36.95 16.88
N ALA A 61 -35.19 -36.82 17.86
CA ALA A 61 -33.85 -36.30 17.67
C ALA A 61 -33.06 -37.23 16.72
N SER A 62 -32.89 -36.77 15.49
CA SER A 62 -31.84 -37.27 14.60
C SER A 62 -30.67 -36.30 14.73
N SER A 63 -29.56 -36.77 15.29
CA SER A 63 -28.32 -36.01 15.35
C SER A 63 -27.93 -35.56 13.93
N PRO A 64 -27.61 -34.28 13.70
CA PRO A 64 -27.14 -33.86 12.39
C PRO A 64 -25.84 -34.60 12.09
N ARG A 65 -25.84 -35.40 11.03
CA ARG A 65 -24.62 -35.94 10.44
C ARG A 65 -23.79 -34.75 10.00
N VAL A 66 -22.67 -34.52 10.70
CA VAL A 66 -21.59 -33.68 10.18
C VAL A 66 -21.18 -34.28 8.85
N ALA A 67 -21.50 -33.59 7.76
CA ALA A 67 -21.03 -33.96 6.43
C ALA A 67 -19.50 -33.87 6.44
N THR A 68 -18.84 -35.02 6.44
CA THR A 68 -17.39 -35.09 6.29
C THR A 68 -17.07 -34.85 4.82
N VAL A 69 -16.65 -33.63 4.51
CA VAL A 69 -16.12 -33.27 3.18
C VAL A 69 -14.86 -34.11 2.93
N PRO A 70 -14.71 -34.75 1.75
CA PRO A 70 -13.51 -35.52 1.42
C PRO A 70 -12.27 -34.61 1.47
N ARG A 71 -11.25 -35.03 2.24
CA ARG A 71 -9.94 -34.36 2.30
C ARG A 71 -9.20 -34.56 0.98
N HIS A 72 -9.31 -33.62 0.05
CA HIS A 72 -8.22 -33.40 -0.90
C HIS A 72 -7.04 -32.84 -0.12
N GLY A 73 -5.91 -33.56 -0.07
CA GLY A 73 -4.70 -33.08 0.58
C GLY A 73 -4.21 -31.79 -0.08
N LEU A 74 -3.68 -30.85 0.71
CA LEU A 74 -3.15 -29.60 0.18
C LEU A 74 -2.01 -29.89 -0.81
N GLU A 75 -2.15 -29.40 -2.04
CA GLU A 75 -1.10 -29.49 -3.03
C GLU A 75 0.08 -28.59 -2.64
N ALA A 76 1.30 -29.11 -2.80
CA ALA A 76 2.52 -28.43 -2.39
C ALA A 76 3.58 -28.56 -3.47
N ARG A 77 4.40 -27.51 -3.63
CA ARG A 77 5.59 -27.53 -4.49
C ARG A 77 6.79 -26.95 -3.77
N ALA A 78 7.97 -27.48 -4.06
CA ALA A 78 9.21 -26.89 -3.60
C ALA A 78 9.52 -25.62 -4.39
N VAL A 79 10.01 -24.60 -3.70
CA VAL A 79 10.48 -23.34 -4.27
C VAL A 79 11.89 -23.07 -3.75
N HIS A 80 12.76 -22.64 -4.64
CA HIS A 80 14.10 -22.19 -4.30
C HIS A 80 14.29 -20.74 -4.74
N ALA A 81 14.13 -19.81 -3.80
CA ALA A 81 14.33 -18.38 -4.01
C ALA A 81 15.83 -18.06 -3.92
N THR A 82 16.42 -17.54 -4.99
CA THR A 82 17.83 -17.10 -4.99
C THR A 82 18.00 -15.64 -4.54
N SER A 83 16.90 -14.89 -4.50
CA SER A 83 16.81 -13.53 -4.00
C SER A 83 15.34 -13.21 -3.67
N ASN A 84 15.09 -12.11 -2.96
CA ASN A 84 13.73 -11.58 -2.89
C ASN A 84 13.23 -11.11 -4.27
N PRO A 85 11.90 -11.16 -4.51
CA PRO A 85 10.89 -11.77 -3.65
C PRO A 85 10.93 -13.31 -3.69
N ILE A 86 10.36 -13.98 -2.68
CA ILE A 86 10.37 -15.45 -2.53
C ILE A 86 9.81 -16.15 -3.78
N LEU A 87 8.67 -15.68 -4.30
CA LEU A 87 8.15 -16.09 -5.60
C LEU A 87 8.46 -14.98 -6.62
N SER A 88 9.47 -15.18 -7.47
CA SER A 88 9.94 -14.16 -8.40
C SER A 88 9.63 -14.45 -9.87
N ASP A 89 9.25 -15.68 -10.21
CA ASP A 89 9.06 -16.14 -11.60
C ASP A 89 7.74 -15.69 -12.26
N GLY A 90 6.82 -15.13 -11.47
CA GLY A 90 5.51 -14.65 -11.93
C GLY A 90 4.46 -15.76 -12.09
N THR A 91 4.71 -16.98 -11.60
CA THR A 91 3.72 -18.08 -11.62
C THR A 91 2.60 -17.86 -10.62
N ASP A 92 2.93 -17.36 -9.43
CA ASP A 92 1.99 -16.96 -8.38
C ASP A 92 2.47 -15.67 -7.74
N TYR A 93 1.51 -14.84 -7.28
CA TYR A 93 1.77 -13.56 -6.63
C TYR A 93 1.24 -13.61 -5.19
N THR A 94 2.13 -13.43 -4.22
CA THR A 94 1.85 -13.47 -2.78
C THR A 94 1.73 -12.06 -2.21
N ALA A 95 0.70 -11.81 -1.42
CA ALA A 95 0.38 -10.51 -0.87
C ALA A 95 0.07 -10.57 0.63
N ASP A 96 0.24 -9.44 1.32
CA ASP A 96 -0.16 -9.24 2.73
C ASP A 96 0.35 -10.37 3.66
N PRO A 97 1.67 -10.52 3.81
CA PRO A 97 2.25 -11.65 4.53
C PRO A 97 2.04 -11.57 6.04
N ALA A 98 1.63 -12.68 6.64
CA ALA A 98 1.60 -12.84 8.09
C ALA A 98 2.42 -14.08 8.51
N PRO A 99 3.60 -13.87 9.13
CA PRO A 99 4.46 -14.96 9.57
C PRO A 99 3.99 -15.56 10.90
N LEU A 100 4.11 -16.88 11.03
CA LEU A 100 3.85 -17.67 12.22
C LEU A 100 5.00 -18.67 12.42
N VAL A 101 5.51 -18.78 13.64
CA VAL A 101 6.44 -19.85 14.01
C VAL A 101 5.69 -20.93 14.79
N ALA A 102 5.73 -22.17 14.30
CA ALA A 102 5.08 -23.31 14.93
C ALA A 102 5.83 -24.61 14.60
N GLY A 103 6.01 -25.49 15.59
CA GLY A 103 6.64 -26.81 15.37
C GLY A 103 8.03 -26.75 14.72
N GLY A 104 8.85 -25.74 15.06
CA GLY A 104 10.19 -25.54 14.49
C GLY A 104 10.21 -25.00 13.06
N LYS A 105 9.06 -24.59 12.52
CA LYS A 105 8.93 -24.08 11.15
C LYS A 105 8.44 -22.64 11.15
N LEU A 106 8.84 -21.91 10.11
CA LEU A 106 8.25 -20.63 9.77
C LEU A 106 7.21 -20.84 8.68
N TYR A 107 5.98 -20.42 8.96
CA TYR A 107 4.85 -20.34 8.04
C TYR A 107 4.63 -18.87 7.69
N VAL A 108 4.27 -18.58 6.45
CA VAL A 108 3.83 -17.25 6.02
C VAL A 108 2.56 -17.44 5.22
N ILE A 109 1.43 -17.11 5.83
CA ILE A 109 0.15 -17.05 5.11
C ILE A 109 0.13 -15.75 4.31
N THR A 110 -0.36 -15.83 3.08
CA THR A 110 -0.46 -14.69 2.19
C THR A 110 -1.78 -14.78 1.42
N GLY A 111 -2.32 -13.66 0.99
CA GLY A 111 -3.33 -13.69 -0.07
C GLY A 111 -2.71 -14.01 -1.43
N ARG A 112 -3.51 -14.45 -2.40
CA ARG A 112 -3.08 -14.77 -3.77
C ARG A 112 -3.55 -13.76 -4.79
N ASP A 113 -2.68 -12.83 -5.18
CA ASP A 113 -3.00 -11.86 -6.23
C ASP A 113 -3.11 -12.56 -7.60
N THR A 114 -4.17 -12.25 -8.36
CA THR A 114 -4.47 -12.87 -9.68
C THR A 114 -4.87 -11.84 -10.74
N ALA A 115 -4.72 -10.54 -10.44
CA ALA A 115 -5.16 -9.48 -11.34
C ALA A 115 -4.36 -9.50 -12.65
N GLY A 116 -5.05 -9.45 -13.79
CA GLY A 116 -4.38 -9.35 -15.10
C GLY A 116 -3.56 -8.06 -15.25
N PRO A 117 -2.60 -8.00 -16.19
CA PRO A 117 -1.60 -6.92 -16.30
C PRO A 117 -2.17 -5.49 -16.41
N ARG A 118 -3.42 -5.36 -16.85
CA ARG A 118 -4.13 -4.07 -17.02
C ARG A 118 -5.25 -3.85 -16.00
N VAL A 119 -5.36 -4.71 -14.99
CA VAL A 119 -6.42 -4.65 -13.98
C VAL A 119 -5.88 -3.99 -12.71
N ASN A 120 -6.49 -2.87 -12.32
CA ASN A 120 -6.18 -2.14 -11.10
C ASN A 120 -7.17 -2.47 -9.99
N ASP A 121 -7.20 -3.74 -9.59
CA ASP A 121 -8.04 -4.27 -8.53
C ASP A 121 -7.35 -5.48 -7.89
N PHE A 122 -7.44 -5.60 -6.57
CA PHE A 122 -6.90 -6.73 -5.82
C PHE A 122 -7.79 -7.97 -6.01
N LYS A 123 -7.51 -8.75 -7.05
CA LYS A 123 -8.20 -10.02 -7.30
C LYS A 123 -7.52 -11.13 -6.50
N MET A 124 -8.12 -11.47 -5.36
CA MET A 124 -7.56 -12.42 -4.40
C MET A 124 -8.56 -13.54 -4.10
N PRO A 125 -8.66 -14.59 -4.93
CA PRO A 125 -9.69 -15.62 -4.76
C PRO A 125 -9.46 -16.50 -3.52
N GLU A 126 -8.22 -16.67 -3.09
CA GLU A 126 -7.84 -17.60 -2.02
C GLU A 126 -6.56 -17.13 -1.32
N TRP A 127 -6.31 -17.70 -0.14
CA TRP A 127 -5.02 -17.62 0.53
C TRP A 127 -4.09 -18.73 0.04
N GLN A 128 -2.79 -18.50 0.18
CA GLN A 128 -1.72 -19.45 -0.07
C GLN A 128 -0.75 -19.46 1.12
N MET A 129 0.13 -20.46 1.18
CA MET A 129 1.06 -20.64 2.31
C MET A 129 2.49 -20.90 1.82
N LEU A 130 3.45 -20.19 2.39
CA LEU A 130 4.88 -20.46 2.26
C LEU A 130 5.41 -21.04 3.58
N VAL A 131 6.19 -22.11 3.52
CA VAL A 131 6.73 -22.79 4.72
C VAL A 131 8.22 -23.07 4.56
N THR A 132 9.00 -22.81 5.60
CA THR A 132 10.40 -23.24 5.67
C THR A 132 10.74 -23.83 7.05
N SER A 133 11.76 -24.68 7.09
CA SER A 133 12.24 -25.38 8.31
C SER A 133 13.71 -25.08 8.63
N GLY A 134 14.26 -24.01 8.03
CA GLY A 134 15.64 -23.58 8.23
C GLY A 134 15.78 -22.07 7.99
N ASP A 135 17.00 -21.56 7.80
CA ASP A 135 17.23 -20.11 7.57
C ASP A 135 16.38 -19.64 6.37
N PRO A 136 15.41 -18.72 6.56
CA PRO A 136 14.57 -18.22 5.48
C PRO A 136 15.38 -17.56 4.35
N MET A 137 16.56 -17.02 4.69
CA MET A 137 17.48 -16.41 3.71
C MET A 137 18.21 -17.44 2.84
N ALA A 138 18.17 -18.73 3.19
CA ALA A 138 18.67 -19.81 2.34
C ALA A 138 17.70 -20.15 1.19
N GLY A 139 16.51 -19.52 1.16
CA GLY A 139 15.63 -19.55 0.00
C GLY A 139 14.87 -20.85 -0.24
N ARG A 140 14.94 -21.83 0.67
CA ARG A 140 14.26 -23.12 0.53
C ARG A 140 12.88 -23.06 1.15
N TRP A 141 11.85 -23.12 0.32
CA TRP A 141 10.45 -23.01 0.72
C TRP A 141 9.60 -24.16 0.18
N THR A 142 8.57 -24.53 0.92
CA THR A 142 7.42 -25.29 0.42
C THR A 142 6.28 -24.32 0.22
N HIS A 143 5.72 -24.29 -0.99
CA HIS A 143 4.63 -23.42 -1.38
C HIS A 143 3.34 -24.24 -1.57
N TYR A 144 2.27 -23.84 -0.89
CA TYR A 144 0.91 -24.34 -1.04
C TYR A 144 0.03 -23.25 -1.70
N PRO A 145 -0.15 -23.27 -3.03
CA PRO A 145 -0.82 -22.18 -3.77
C PRO A 145 -2.33 -22.09 -3.51
N HIS A 146 -2.97 -23.21 -3.16
CA HIS A 146 -4.41 -23.32 -2.94
C HIS A 146 -4.66 -23.71 -1.48
N PHE A 147 -4.38 -22.80 -0.55
CA PHE A 147 -4.41 -23.12 0.88
C PHE A 147 -5.82 -23.11 1.46
N LEU A 148 -6.56 -22.01 1.26
CA LEU A 148 -7.90 -21.84 1.84
C LEU A 148 -8.67 -20.74 1.11
N LYS A 149 -9.98 -20.92 0.89
CA LYS A 149 -10.86 -19.86 0.38
C LYS A 149 -11.74 -19.25 1.48
N PRO A 150 -12.09 -17.96 1.41
CA PRO A 150 -12.99 -17.30 2.36
C PRO A 150 -14.34 -18.01 2.55
N ASP A 151 -15.01 -18.35 1.45
CA ASP A 151 -16.34 -18.96 1.43
C ASP A 151 -16.35 -20.47 1.70
N GLU A 152 -15.18 -21.11 1.68
CA GLU A 152 -15.02 -22.51 2.12
C GLU A 152 -14.91 -22.63 3.65
N VAL A 153 -14.49 -21.55 4.34
CA VAL A 153 -14.32 -21.54 5.80
C VAL A 153 -15.41 -20.76 6.52
N PHE A 154 -15.89 -19.64 5.94
CA PHE A 154 -16.92 -18.78 6.51
C PHE A 154 -18.17 -18.83 5.64
N GLU A 155 -19.23 -19.54 6.06
CA GLU A 155 -20.45 -19.69 5.26
C GLU A 155 -21.15 -18.35 4.94
N TRP A 156 -20.93 -17.33 5.78
CA TRP A 156 -21.48 -15.98 5.60
C TRP A 156 -20.64 -15.09 4.68
N ALA A 157 -19.43 -15.51 4.31
CA ALA A 157 -18.55 -14.75 3.43
C ALA A 157 -18.95 -14.88 1.96
N ALA A 158 -18.76 -13.80 1.21
CA ALA A 158 -18.80 -13.86 -0.25
C ALA A 158 -17.52 -14.52 -0.78
N PRO A 159 -17.57 -15.18 -1.96
CA PRO A 159 -16.39 -15.80 -2.54
C PRO A 159 -15.32 -14.77 -2.92
N GLY A 160 -14.06 -15.20 -2.77
CA GLY A 160 -12.88 -14.38 -3.03
C GLY A 160 -12.66 -13.24 -2.01
N ARG A 161 -11.75 -12.33 -2.33
CA ARG A 161 -11.23 -11.28 -1.42
C ARG A 161 -10.57 -11.87 -0.16
N ALA A 162 -9.71 -12.86 -0.37
CA ALA A 162 -8.83 -13.46 0.63
C ALA A 162 -7.68 -12.49 1.02
N TYR A 163 -8.02 -11.42 1.72
CA TYR A 163 -7.08 -10.36 2.11
C TYR A 163 -6.37 -10.73 3.42
N ALA A 164 -5.21 -10.11 3.67
CA ALA A 164 -4.50 -9.95 4.95
C ALA A 164 -4.95 -10.84 6.13
N ALA A 165 -4.81 -12.16 6.01
CA ALA A 165 -5.13 -13.07 7.09
C ALA A 165 -3.93 -13.25 8.01
N GLN A 166 -4.16 -13.43 9.31
CA GLN A 166 -3.12 -13.74 10.28
C GLN A 166 -3.49 -15.00 11.06
N ILE A 167 -2.51 -15.90 11.23
CA ILE A 167 -2.64 -17.06 12.12
C ILE A 167 -1.88 -16.80 13.42
N VAL A 168 -2.52 -17.08 14.56
CA VAL A 168 -1.91 -17.07 15.89
C VAL A 168 -2.20 -18.36 16.64
N ARG A 169 -1.34 -18.73 17.59
CA ARG A 169 -1.61 -19.84 18.52
C ARG A 169 -2.36 -19.32 19.74
N GLY A 170 -3.55 -19.84 19.99
CA GLY A 170 -4.39 -19.45 21.12
C GLY A 170 -3.92 -20.05 22.46
N PRO A 171 -4.44 -19.55 23.59
CA PRO A 171 -4.11 -20.05 24.93
C PRO A 171 -4.40 -21.54 25.15
N ASN A 172 -5.38 -22.08 24.42
CA ASN A 172 -5.75 -23.50 24.44
C ASN A 172 -4.85 -24.40 23.57
N GLY A 173 -3.83 -23.82 22.93
CA GLY A 173 -2.88 -24.51 22.08
C GLY A 173 -3.32 -24.79 20.65
N LYS A 174 -4.56 -24.43 20.28
CA LYS A 174 -5.07 -24.46 18.89
C LYS A 174 -4.59 -23.23 18.12
N PHE A 175 -4.75 -23.26 16.79
CA PHE A 175 -4.44 -22.15 15.90
C PHE A 175 -5.72 -21.42 15.50
N TYR A 176 -5.64 -20.10 15.42
CA TYR A 176 -6.75 -19.23 15.05
C TYR A 176 -6.34 -18.35 13.87
N LEU A 177 -7.15 -18.35 12.82
CA LEU A 177 -6.98 -17.53 11.62
C LEU A 177 -7.98 -16.38 11.67
N TYR A 178 -7.47 -15.16 11.77
CA TYR A 178 -8.25 -13.93 11.64
C TYR A 178 -8.13 -13.42 10.22
N ALA A 179 -9.25 -13.16 9.55
CA ALA A 179 -9.25 -12.82 8.14
C ALA A 179 -10.28 -11.75 7.79
N PRO A 180 -9.86 -10.66 7.13
CA PRO A 180 -10.78 -9.72 6.52
C PRO A 180 -11.34 -10.29 5.22
N VAL A 181 -12.66 -10.40 5.16
CA VAL A 181 -13.42 -10.96 4.03
C VAL A 181 -14.66 -10.10 3.78
N ILE A 182 -15.35 -10.35 2.67
CA ILE A 182 -16.59 -9.64 2.36
C ILE A 182 -17.77 -10.37 2.99
N HIS A 183 -18.52 -9.69 3.86
CA HIS A 183 -19.78 -10.23 4.38
C HIS A 183 -20.87 -10.15 3.30
N ALA A 184 -21.33 -11.31 2.80
CA ALA A 184 -22.21 -11.40 1.63
C ALA A 184 -23.55 -10.66 1.84
N ALA A 185 -24.17 -10.87 3.00
CA ALA A 185 -25.48 -10.30 3.35
C ALA A 185 -25.43 -8.87 3.92
N ALA A 186 -24.24 -8.27 4.06
CA ALA A 186 -24.10 -6.93 4.62
C ALA A 186 -24.81 -5.88 3.75
N THR A 187 -25.58 -5.01 4.41
CA THR A 187 -26.26 -3.83 3.82
C THR A 187 -25.54 -2.52 4.15
N THR A 188 -24.45 -2.59 4.91
CA THR A 188 -23.57 -1.47 5.25
C THR A 188 -22.82 -0.94 4.02
N ARG A 189 -22.31 0.28 4.12
CA ARG A 189 -21.64 0.95 3.00
C ARG A 189 -20.36 0.22 2.59
N ASP A 190 -19.57 -0.19 3.57
CA ASP A 190 -18.45 -1.09 3.38
C ASP A 190 -18.83 -2.47 3.92
N LYS A 191 -18.48 -3.52 3.17
CA LYS A 191 -18.84 -4.91 3.48
C LYS A 191 -17.67 -5.71 4.04
N PHE A 192 -16.48 -5.13 4.16
CA PHE A 192 -15.37 -5.78 4.83
C PHE A 192 -15.72 -6.05 6.29
N ALA A 193 -15.46 -7.29 6.70
CA ALA A 193 -15.68 -7.80 8.02
C ALA A 193 -14.60 -8.84 8.35
N ILE A 194 -14.34 -9.08 9.63
CA ILE A 194 -13.29 -10.00 10.08
C ILE A 194 -13.96 -11.27 10.60
N GLY A 195 -13.60 -12.40 10.00
CA GLY A 195 -13.94 -13.74 10.47
C GLY A 195 -12.80 -14.34 11.31
N VAL A 196 -13.14 -15.35 12.12
CA VAL A 196 -12.16 -16.12 12.90
C VAL A 196 -12.40 -17.61 12.67
N ALA A 197 -11.39 -18.33 12.21
CA ALA A 197 -11.42 -19.78 12.07
C ALA A 197 -10.46 -20.43 13.06
N VAL A 198 -10.69 -21.70 13.40
CA VAL A 198 -9.87 -22.48 14.35
C VAL A 198 -9.42 -23.80 13.73
N ALA A 199 -8.19 -24.23 14.05
CA ALA A 199 -7.60 -25.49 13.62
C ALA A 199 -6.66 -26.09 14.68
N ASP A 200 -6.41 -27.40 14.60
CA ASP A 200 -5.42 -28.09 15.44
C ASP A 200 -3.98 -27.95 14.94
N ALA A 201 -3.79 -27.58 13.67
CA ALA A 201 -2.49 -27.39 13.05
C ALA A 201 -2.48 -26.15 12.13
N PRO A 202 -1.31 -25.54 11.86
CA PRO A 202 -1.22 -24.35 10.99
C PRO A 202 -1.75 -24.58 9.57
N LEU A 203 -1.71 -25.82 9.08
CA LEU A 203 -2.21 -26.19 7.76
C LEU A 203 -3.68 -26.68 7.78
N GLY A 204 -4.40 -26.45 8.88
CA GLY A 204 -5.79 -26.87 9.02
C GLY A 204 -5.96 -28.35 9.40
N PRO A 205 -7.15 -28.93 9.16
CA PRO A 205 -8.32 -28.29 8.56
C PRO A 205 -8.85 -27.14 9.41
N TRP A 206 -9.37 -26.10 8.76
CA TRP A 206 -9.93 -24.91 9.40
C TRP A 206 -11.45 -24.99 9.48
N VAL A 207 -12.02 -24.52 10.59
CA VAL A 207 -13.47 -24.44 10.82
C VAL A 207 -13.81 -23.06 11.36
N ASP A 208 -14.95 -22.48 10.95
CA ASP A 208 -15.43 -21.21 11.51
C ASP A 208 -15.55 -21.30 13.04
N ALA A 209 -14.82 -20.43 13.75
CA ALA A 209 -14.85 -20.35 15.20
C ALA A 209 -16.04 -19.50 15.70
N HIS A 210 -16.69 -18.75 14.81
CA HIS A 210 -17.83 -17.88 15.11
C HIS A 210 -18.89 -17.94 13.98
N PRO A 211 -19.59 -19.08 13.81
CA PRO A 211 -20.52 -19.30 12.69
C PRO A 211 -21.76 -18.38 12.68
N ALA A 212 -22.01 -17.64 13.77
CA ALA A 212 -23.08 -16.65 13.82
C ALA A 212 -22.80 -15.40 12.96
N GLY A 213 -21.57 -15.23 12.45
CA GLY A 213 -21.18 -14.12 11.57
C GLY A 213 -19.80 -13.56 11.89
N PRO A 214 -19.42 -12.41 11.34
CA PRO A 214 -18.12 -11.80 11.61
C PRO A 214 -17.99 -11.36 13.08
N VAL A 215 -16.76 -11.44 13.62
CA VAL A 215 -16.44 -10.89 14.95
C VAL A 215 -16.24 -9.38 14.91
N VAL A 216 -15.96 -8.81 13.72
CA VAL A 216 -15.88 -7.36 13.48
C VAL A 216 -16.51 -7.02 12.14
N SER A 217 -17.35 -6.00 12.08
CA SER A 217 -17.94 -5.41 10.88
C SER A 217 -18.33 -3.95 11.14
N GLN A 218 -18.93 -3.28 10.16
CA GLN A 218 -19.48 -1.93 10.37
C GLN A 218 -20.69 -1.90 11.34
N SER A 219 -21.30 -3.05 11.66
CA SER A 219 -22.46 -3.13 12.56
C SER A 219 -22.21 -3.90 13.86
N TYR A 220 -21.10 -4.63 13.97
CA TYR A 220 -20.79 -5.49 15.12
C TYR A 220 -19.29 -5.48 15.44
N PRO A 221 -18.87 -5.53 16.72
CA PRO A 221 -19.72 -5.42 17.90
C PRO A 221 -20.14 -3.98 18.17
N ILE A 222 -19.50 -3.02 17.49
CA ILE A 222 -19.80 -1.59 17.59
C ILE A 222 -19.92 -0.99 16.21
N ALA A 223 -20.98 -0.20 16.00
CA ALA A 223 -21.20 0.52 14.77
C ALA A 223 -20.04 1.47 14.43
N ASN A 224 -19.57 1.43 13.19
CA ASN A 224 -18.47 2.25 12.68
C ASN A 224 -18.59 2.43 11.15
N ASP A 225 -17.79 3.33 10.59
CA ASP A 225 -17.75 3.65 9.16
C ASP A 225 -16.36 3.43 8.53
N ILE A 226 -15.47 2.71 9.22
CA ILE A 226 -14.15 2.34 8.72
C ILE A 226 -14.22 1.09 7.83
N GLN A 227 -13.19 0.84 7.03
CA GLN A 227 -13.00 -0.50 6.45
C GLN A 227 -12.41 -1.40 7.54
N ASN A 228 -13.12 -2.48 7.89
CA ASN A 228 -12.69 -3.39 8.95
C ASN A 228 -11.78 -4.46 8.34
N ILE A 229 -10.51 -4.09 8.14
CA ILE A 229 -9.49 -4.92 7.51
C ILE A 229 -8.22 -5.05 8.37
N ASP A 230 -7.29 -5.86 7.89
CA ASP A 230 -5.93 -6.05 8.41
C ASP A 230 -5.90 -6.33 9.92
N PRO A 231 -6.54 -7.43 10.38
CA PRO A 231 -6.47 -7.83 11.77
C PRO A 231 -5.02 -8.14 12.17
N THR A 232 -4.62 -7.68 13.36
CA THR A 232 -3.47 -8.24 14.05
C THR A 232 -3.81 -8.64 15.47
N VAL A 233 -3.32 -9.80 15.88
CA VAL A 233 -3.62 -10.44 17.15
C VAL A 233 -2.33 -10.78 17.88
N LEU A 234 -2.32 -10.49 19.17
CA LEU A 234 -1.30 -10.93 20.11
C LEU A 234 -1.96 -11.76 21.20
N VAL A 235 -1.47 -13.00 21.36
CA VAL A 235 -1.69 -13.78 22.57
C VAL A 235 -0.47 -13.58 23.46
N ASP A 236 -0.66 -12.89 24.57
CA ASP A 236 0.42 -12.50 25.48
C ASP A 236 0.86 -13.67 26.37
N ASP A 237 1.98 -13.51 27.07
CA ASP A 237 2.60 -14.54 27.91
C ASP A 237 1.68 -15.03 29.05
N ASP A 238 0.74 -14.20 29.49
CA ASP A 238 -0.28 -14.52 30.51
C ASP A 238 -1.58 -15.13 29.93
N GLY A 239 -1.59 -15.37 28.62
CA GLY A 239 -2.72 -15.91 27.86
C GLY A 239 -3.86 -14.92 27.62
N ARG A 240 -3.67 -13.61 27.87
CA ARG A 240 -4.62 -12.58 27.41
C ARG A 240 -4.45 -12.34 25.91
N VAL A 241 -5.54 -11.91 25.28
CA VAL A 241 -5.65 -11.85 23.82
C VAL A 241 -5.99 -10.41 23.43
N TYR A 242 -5.27 -9.86 22.46
CA TYR A 242 -5.47 -8.49 21.99
C TYR A 242 -5.65 -8.48 20.49
N LEU A 243 -6.70 -7.84 20.01
CA LEU A 243 -7.02 -7.67 18.60
C LEU A 243 -6.93 -6.20 18.22
N TYR A 244 -6.29 -5.93 17.10
CA TYR A 244 -6.22 -4.64 16.43
C TYR A 244 -6.71 -4.76 14.97
N TRP A 245 -7.32 -3.71 14.45
CA TRP A 245 -7.74 -3.64 13.04
C TRP A 245 -7.97 -2.19 12.59
N GLY A 246 -8.04 -1.99 11.28
CA GLY A 246 -8.48 -0.75 10.67
C GLY A 246 -7.52 -0.21 9.61
N THR A 247 -7.89 0.93 9.03
CA THR A 247 -7.21 1.55 7.88
C THR A 247 -7.46 3.07 7.84
N PHE A 248 -6.79 3.76 6.93
CA PHE A 248 -6.86 5.18 6.60
C PHE A 248 -6.89 6.12 7.81
N GLY A 249 -5.94 5.95 8.74
CA GLY A 249 -5.83 6.79 9.93
C GLY A 249 -6.70 6.34 11.12
N HIS A 250 -7.44 5.25 10.97
CA HIS A 250 -8.29 4.70 12.03
C HIS A 250 -7.79 3.33 12.46
N LEU A 251 -7.05 3.27 13.57
CA LEU A 251 -6.64 2.02 14.22
C LEU A 251 -7.47 1.79 15.48
N LYS A 252 -8.13 0.64 15.54
CA LYS A 252 -8.89 0.19 16.72
C LYS A 252 -8.15 -0.95 17.42
N GLY A 253 -8.28 -1.02 18.74
CA GLY A 253 -7.71 -2.09 19.56
C GLY A 253 -8.65 -2.54 20.67
N VAL A 254 -8.65 -3.82 21.02
CA VAL A 254 -9.48 -4.38 22.09
C VAL A 254 -8.78 -5.58 22.73
N GLU A 255 -9.07 -5.85 24.00
CA GLU A 255 -8.83 -7.18 24.58
C GLU A 255 -9.98 -8.12 24.17
N LEU A 256 -9.67 -9.38 23.88
CA LEU A 256 -10.64 -10.45 23.72
C LEU A 256 -10.62 -11.36 24.95
N GLU A 257 -11.73 -12.06 25.18
CA GLU A 257 -11.72 -13.22 26.06
C GLU A 257 -10.82 -14.34 25.48
N ARG A 258 -10.47 -15.30 26.34
CA ARG A 258 -9.58 -16.42 25.96
C ARG A 258 -10.19 -17.38 24.92
N ASP A 259 -11.46 -17.19 24.58
CA ASP A 259 -12.15 -17.91 23.51
C ASP A 259 -11.79 -17.41 22.11
N MET A 260 -11.02 -16.32 22.01
CA MET A 260 -10.49 -15.71 20.80
C MET A 260 -11.55 -14.99 19.93
N VAL A 261 -12.81 -14.92 20.35
CA VAL A 261 -13.91 -14.37 19.54
C VAL A 261 -14.79 -13.37 20.29
N THR A 262 -14.79 -13.42 21.62
CA THR A 262 -15.62 -12.53 22.45
C THR A 262 -14.85 -11.28 22.85
N PHE A 263 -15.45 -10.10 22.64
CA PHE A 263 -14.86 -8.83 23.03
C PHE A 263 -14.90 -8.62 24.53
N LYS A 264 -13.77 -8.22 25.12
CA LYS A 264 -13.67 -7.85 26.52
C LYS A 264 -13.63 -6.33 26.66
N GLY A 265 -14.83 -5.75 26.74
CA GLY A 265 -15.03 -4.30 26.84
C GLY A 265 -15.15 -3.60 25.48
N THR A 266 -14.98 -2.29 25.48
CA THR A 266 -15.13 -1.43 24.30
C THR A 266 -13.77 -1.22 23.62
N PRO A 267 -13.68 -1.32 22.28
CA PRO A 267 -12.49 -0.98 21.53
C PRO A 267 -12.04 0.47 21.76
N ILE A 268 -10.73 0.66 21.84
CA ILE A 268 -10.06 1.95 21.91
C ILE A 268 -9.68 2.42 20.50
N ASP A 269 -9.54 3.74 20.32
CA ASP A 269 -8.91 4.33 19.14
C ASP A 269 -7.44 4.63 19.45
N VAL A 270 -6.51 4.17 18.60
CA VAL A 270 -5.10 4.55 18.66
C VAL A 270 -4.84 5.69 17.68
N ARG A 271 -4.42 6.84 18.23
CA ARG A 271 -4.19 8.08 17.45
C ARG A 271 -2.76 8.61 17.53
N THR A 272 -1.88 7.91 18.22
CA THR A 272 -0.51 8.37 18.53
C THR A 272 0.56 7.73 17.62
N LEU A 273 0.15 6.87 16.69
CA LEU A 273 1.01 6.30 15.66
C LEU A 273 0.96 7.18 14.41
N ASN A 274 2.03 7.95 14.17
CA ASN A 274 2.09 8.92 13.08
C ASN A 274 1.85 8.25 11.72
N GLY A 275 0.96 8.82 10.92
CA GLY A 275 0.72 8.35 9.56
C GLY A 275 0.12 6.96 9.44
N PHE A 276 -0.52 6.39 10.48
CA PHE A 276 -1.15 5.08 10.36
C PHE A 276 -2.04 5.01 9.11
N PHE A 277 -1.70 4.13 8.17
CA PHE A 277 -2.43 3.93 6.93
C PHE A 277 -3.18 2.60 6.98
N GLU A 278 -2.51 1.47 7.18
CA GLU A 278 -3.15 0.15 7.31
C GLU A 278 -2.16 -0.89 7.88
N ALA A 279 -2.47 -2.17 7.77
CA ALA A 279 -1.55 -3.29 8.01
C ALA A 279 -0.83 -3.27 9.37
N ALA A 280 -1.59 -3.11 10.44
CA ALA A 280 -1.05 -3.20 11.79
C ALA A 280 -0.40 -4.58 12.03
N TRP A 281 0.74 -4.62 12.71
CA TRP A 281 1.42 -5.84 13.14
C TRP A 281 1.90 -5.71 14.58
N LEU A 282 1.18 -6.36 15.50
CA LEU A 282 1.44 -6.34 16.93
C LEU A 282 2.35 -7.50 17.33
N PHE A 283 3.44 -7.19 18.06
CA PHE A 283 4.31 -8.20 18.65
C PHE A 283 4.96 -7.70 19.94
N LYS A 284 5.57 -8.62 20.70
CA LYS A 284 6.23 -8.32 21.97
C LYS A 284 7.70 -8.77 21.91
N ARG A 285 8.59 -7.96 22.49
CA ARG A 285 10.00 -8.31 22.70
C ARG A 285 10.47 -7.75 24.04
N ASN A 286 11.01 -8.62 24.89
CA ASN A 286 11.59 -8.27 26.20
C ASN A 286 10.67 -7.36 27.05
N GLY A 287 9.39 -7.73 27.16
CA GLY A 287 8.40 -6.98 27.95
C GLY A 287 7.86 -5.69 27.29
N THR A 288 8.39 -5.28 26.14
CA THR A 288 7.89 -4.12 25.38
C THR A 288 7.00 -4.59 24.24
N TYR A 289 5.89 -3.90 24.01
CA TYR A 289 4.99 -4.12 22.86
C TYR A 289 5.39 -3.21 21.71
N TYR A 290 5.37 -3.76 20.50
CA TYR A 290 5.72 -3.09 19.26
C TYR A 290 4.56 -3.21 18.28
N MET A 291 4.26 -2.10 17.60
CA MET A 291 3.28 -2.06 16.52
C MET A 291 4.02 -1.58 15.27
N ALA A 292 4.31 -2.50 14.34
CA ALA A 292 4.70 -2.10 12.98
C ALA A 292 3.43 -1.86 12.15
N TYR A 293 3.48 -0.97 11.17
CA TYR A 293 2.32 -0.68 10.33
C TYR A 293 2.72 -0.02 9.02
N ALA A 294 1.86 -0.15 8.01
CA ALA A 294 1.98 0.62 6.79
C ALA A 294 1.62 2.08 7.09
N ALA A 295 2.55 2.99 6.81
CA ALA A 295 2.40 4.41 7.10
C ALA A 295 2.33 5.24 5.82
N ASN A 296 1.61 6.36 5.87
CA ASN A 296 1.62 7.40 4.87
C ASN A 296 1.41 8.78 5.51
N THR A 297 2.39 9.66 5.33
CA THR A 297 2.32 11.10 5.69
C THR A 297 2.72 11.94 4.48
N ALA A 298 2.09 11.70 3.34
CA ALA A 298 2.53 12.23 2.05
C ALA A 298 2.75 13.74 2.03
N GLY A 299 3.87 14.15 1.46
CA GLY A 299 4.23 15.55 1.27
C GLY A 299 5.73 15.79 1.27
N PRO A 300 6.16 17.02 0.97
CA PRO A 300 7.58 17.36 0.80
C PRO A 300 8.41 17.24 2.09
N THR A 301 7.76 17.17 3.25
CA THR A 301 8.42 16.98 4.56
C THR A 301 8.15 15.60 5.14
N SER A 302 7.59 14.67 4.36
CA SER A 302 7.29 13.33 4.83
C SER A 302 8.56 12.58 5.16
N GLU A 303 8.58 11.91 6.31
CA GLU A 303 9.59 10.91 6.64
C GLU A 303 9.39 9.59 5.88
N CYS A 304 8.23 9.43 5.23
CA CYS A 304 7.77 8.18 4.65
C CYS A 304 7.75 8.24 3.12
N THR A 305 7.01 9.17 2.53
CA THR A 305 6.85 9.27 1.08
C THR A 305 6.37 10.65 0.64
N GLU A 306 6.72 11.07 -0.57
CA GLU A 306 6.18 12.29 -1.17
C GLU A 306 4.76 12.08 -1.77
N ALA A 307 4.34 10.81 -1.95
CA ALA A 307 3.10 10.47 -2.66
C ALA A 307 2.02 9.77 -1.79
N VAL A 308 0.76 10.17 -1.93
CA VAL A 308 -0.39 9.80 -1.08
C VAL A 308 -0.85 8.34 -1.25
N TYR A 309 -0.46 7.67 -2.33
CA TYR A 309 -0.81 6.28 -2.60
C TYR A 309 0.34 5.32 -2.37
N TYR A 310 1.37 5.75 -1.64
CA TYR A 310 2.58 4.95 -1.44
C TYR A 310 2.85 4.76 0.05
N ALA A 311 3.06 3.54 0.52
CA ALA A 311 3.30 3.27 1.93
C ALA A 311 4.76 2.92 2.20
N CYS A 312 5.26 3.37 3.34
CA CYS A 312 6.45 2.83 3.99
C CYS A 312 6.02 1.95 5.19
N ILE A 313 6.96 1.30 5.88
CA ILE A 313 6.68 0.64 7.17
C ILE A 313 7.27 1.49 8.28
N ALA A 314 6.41 1.94 9.19
CA ALA A 314 6.81 2.59 10.42
C ALA A 314 6.46 1.74 11.64
N TYR A 315 6.88 2.18 12.82
CA TYR A 315 6.51 1.48 14.04
C TYR A 315 6.38 2.40 15.26
N GLY A 316 5.73 1.88 16.29
CA GLY A 316 5.70 2.45 17.62
C GLY A 316 5.89 1.41 18.71
N THR A 317 6.14 1.88 19.93
CA THR A 317 6.31 1.04 21.13
C THR A 317 5.32 1.43 22.22
N SER A 318 4.96 0.48 23.06
CA SER A 318 4.11 0.69 24.23
C SER A 318 4.56 -0.17 25.41
N PRO A 319 4.40 0.31 26.66
CA PRO A 319 4.59 -0.53 27.86
C PRO A 319 3.43 -1.50 28.12
N SER A 320 2.28 -1.34 27.42
CA SER A 320 1.10 -2.18 27.57
C SER A 320 0.51 -2.56 26.19
N PRO A 321 -0.17 -3.70 26.07
CA PRO A 321 -0.66 -4.20 24.78
C PRO A 321 -1.72 -3.28 24.15
N LEU A 322 -2.43 -2.49 24.96
CA LEU A 322 -3.42 -1.52 24.49
C LEU A 322 -2.91 -0.06 24.45
N GLY A 323 -1.60 0.15 24.51
CA GLY A 323 -1.02 1.49 24.59
C GLY A 323 -0.76 1.97 26.03
N PRO A 324 -0.40 3.26 26.21
CA PRO A 324 -0.29 4.28 25.16
C PRO A 324 0.87 4.02 24.19
N TRP A 325 0.62 4.21 22.90
CA TRP A 325 1.60 4.00 21.83
C TRP A 325 2.48 5.23 21.62
N THR A 326 3.78 5.04 21.45
CA THR A 326 4.76 6.08 21.10
C THR A 326 5.36 5.78 19.74
N TYR A 327 5.24 6.70 18.77
CA TYR A 327 5.86 6.61 17.45
C TYR A 327 7.40 6.55 17.54
N ARG A 328 8.04 5.71 16.71
CA ARG A 328 9.49 5.47 16.72
C ARG A 328 10.20 5.63 15.37
N GLY A 329 9.48 6.05 14.32
CA GLY A 329 10.07 6.30 13.00
C GLY A 329 9.78 5.21 11.97
N VAL A 330 10.32 5.42 10.77
CA VAL A 330 10.24 4.51 9.61
C VAL A 330 11.35 3.45 9.67
N ILE A 331 10.98 2.18 9.51
CA ILE A 331 11.89 1.03 9.50
C ILE A 331 12.07 0.41 8.11
N LEU A 332 11.13 0.61 7.18
CA LEU A 332 11.29 0.22 5.78
C LEU A 332 10.80 1.36 4.89
N ASP A 333 11.65 1.86 4.01
CA ASP A 333 11.27 2.85 2.99
C ASP A 333 10.24 2.26 2.01
N PRO A 334 9.53 3.10 1.24
CA PRO A 334 8.66 2.60 0.18
C PRO A 334 9.40 1.66 -0.78
N VAL A 335 8.81 0.49 -1.04
CA VAL A 335 9.33 -0.57 -1.94
C VAL A 335 8.54 -0.59 -3.24
N SER A 336 8.81 -1.43 -4.23
CA SER A 336 8.21 -1.27 -5.57
C SER A 336 6.67 -1.37 -5.69
N SER A 337 5.96 -1.84 -4.66
CA SER A 337 4.50 -1.83 -4.55
C SER A 337 4.00 -0.57 -3.84
N THR A 338 2.83 -0.04 -4.23
CA THR A 338 2.21 1.13 -3.60
C THR A 338 1.77 0.86 -2.18
N THR A 339 1.15 -0.30 -1.93
CA THR A 339 0.86 -0.77 -0.58
C THR A 339 2.11 -1.46 0.01
N SER A 340 2.12 -1.54 1.34
CA SER A 340 3.11 -2.28 2.11
C SER A 340 2.38 -2.97 3.27
N HIS A 341 2.88 -4.11 3.75
CA HIS A 341 2.22 -4.87 4.81
C HIS A 341 3.28 -5.63 5.62
N PRO A 342 3.58 -5.21 6.87
CA PRO A 342 4.60 -5.86 7.69
C PRO A 342 4.10 -7.16 8.34
N GLY A 343 5.01 -8.12 8.44
CA GLY A 343 4.94 -9.21 9.40
C GLY A 343 6.30 -9.42 10.05
N ILE A 344 6.43 -9.22 11.36
CA ILE A 344 7.71 -9.30 12.09
C ILE A 344 7.68 -10.47 13.07
N VAL A 345 8.67 -11.36 12.99
CA VAL A 345 8.73 -12.56 13.84
C VAL A 345 10.15 -12.91 14.24
N ALA A 346 10.30 -13.52 15.42
CA ALA A 346 11.52 -14.19 15.83
C ALA A 346 11.51 -15.65 15.37
N TYR A 347 12.56 -16.10 14.70
CA TYR A 347 12.72 -17.48 14.23
C TYR A 347 14.20 -17.89 14.28
N GLU A 348 14.49 -19.06 14.84
CA GLU A 348 15.87 -19.60 14.94
C GLU A 348 16.87 -18.58 15.54
N GLY A 349 16.46 -17.88 16.60
CA GLY A 349 17.29 -16.89 17.31
C GLY A 349 17.52 -15.56 16.57
N LYS A 350 16.92 -15.36 15.40
CA LYS A 350 17.01 -14.14 14.59
C LYS A 350 15.63 -13.50 14.43
N TRP A 351 15.59 -12.21 14.08
CA TRP A 351 14.35 -11.52 13.75
C TRP A 351 14.25 -11.28 12.25
N TYR A 352 13.04 -11.40 11.71
CA TYR A 352 12.75 -11.20 10.31
C TYR A 352 11.53 -10.30 10.13
N ILE A 353 11.51 -9.55 9.03
CA ILE A 353 10.33 -8.87 8.52
C ILE A 353 9.96 -9.48 7.17
N THR A 354 8.72 -9.90 7.03
CA THR A 354 8.07 -10.15 5.75
C THR A 354 7.31 -8.91 5.31
N TYR A 355 7.36 -8.61 4.03
CA TYR A 355 6.61 -7.54 3.39
C TYR A 355 6.38 -7.92 1.92
N HIS A 356 5.58 -7.17 1.16
CA HIS A 356 5.40 -7.46 -0.26
C HIS A 356 6.01 -6.37 -1.15
N THR A 357 6.34 -6.73 -2.38
CA THR A 357 6.92 -5.88 -3.42
C THR A 357 6.18 -6.10 -4.74
N ALA A 358 6.51 -5.32 -5.77
CA ALA A 358 6.08 -5.55 -7.16
C ALA A 358 7.21 -6.10 -8.05
N ASP A 359 8.25 -6.72 -7.46
CA ASP A 359 9.51 -7.05 -8.14
C ASP A 359 9.50 -8.41 -8.87
N ALA A 360 8.46 -9.24 -8.69
CA ALA A 360 8.32 -10.48 -9.44
C ALA A 360 8.12 -10.21 -10.94
N LYS A 361 8.50 -11.16 -11.79
CA LYS A 361 8.26 -11.09 -13.24
C LYS A 361 6.77 -10.87 -13.50
N GLY A 362 6.43 -9.82 -14.25
CA GLY A 362 5.04 -9.45 -14.52
C GLY A 362 4.30 -8.80 -13.35
N GLY A 363 4.99 -8.54 -12.24
CA GLY A 363 4.44 -7.94 -11.02
C GLY A 363 3.92 -6.52 -11.20
N GLY A 364 3.27 -6.02 -10.16
CA GLY A 364 2.67 -4.69 -10.13
C GLY A 364 1.97 -4.42 -8.81
N HIS A 365 1.30 -3.27 -8.71
CA HIS A 365 0.59 -2.86 -7.48
C HIS A 365 -0.51 -3.84 -7.04
N PHE A 366 -1.03 -4.66 -7.96
CA PHE A 366 -2.07 -5.67 -7.71
C PHE A 366 -1.61 -7.10 -8.07
N ARG A 367 -0.30 -7.27 -8.24
CA ARG A 367 0.41 -8.54 -8.49
C ARG A 367 1.68 -8.50 -7.66
N ARG A 368 1.50 -8.59 -6.35
CA ARG A 368 2.56 -8.38 -5.38
C ARG A 368 3.27 -9.69 -5.06
N SER A 369 4.48 -9.63 -4.53
CA SER A 369 5.23 -10.83 -4.13
C SER A 369 6.03 -10.57 -2.87
N VAL A 370 6.00 -11.54 -1.96
CA VAL A 370 6.50 -11.41 -0.60
C VAL A 370 8.02 -11.50 -0.62
N ALA A 371 8.64 -10.56 0.05
CA ALA A 371 10.04 -10.51 0.39
C ALA A 371 10.20 -10.76 1.90
N ILE A 372 11.38 -11.24 2.28
CA ILE A 372 11.77 -11.42 3.69
C ILE A 372 13.18 -10.91 3.91
N ASP A 373 13.38 -10.16 4.99
CA ASP A 373 14.70 -9.61 5.36
C ASP A 373 14.93 -9.67 6.86
N ARG A 374 16.20 -9.60 7.27
CA ARG A 374 16.58 -9.59 8.69
C ARG A 374 16.21 -8.25 9.32
N VAL A 375 15.73 -8.34 10.55
CA VAL A 375 15.51 -7.20 11.44
C VAL A 375 16.62 -7.17 12.47
N GLU A 376 17.41 -6.10 12.44
CA GLU A 376 18.47 -5.87 13.40
C GLU A 376 17.98 -4.91 14.49
N TRP A 377 18.46 -5.12 15.72
CA TRP A 377 18.07 -4.33 16.88
C TRP A 377 19.20 -3.41 17.33
N ASP A 378 18.82 -2.29 17.93
CA ASP A 378 19.70 -1.47 18.75
C ASP A 378 19.21 -1.53 20.20
N ASP A 379 19.83 -2.43 20.96
CA ASP A 379 19.56 -2.64 22.39
C ASP A 379 20.31 -1.63 23.28
N GLY A 380 21.09 -0.71 22.70
CA GLY A 380 21.78 0.36 23.45
C GLY A 380 20.84 1.49 23.90
N VAL A 381 19.57 1.44 23.52
CA VAL A 381 18.53 2.41 23.87
C VAL A 381 17.31 1.70 24.46
N SER A 382 16.52 2.41 25.27
CA SER A 382 15.32 1.85 25.93
C SER A 382 14.06 2.67 25.57
N PRO A 383 13.01 2.04 25.00
CA PRO A 383 12.96 0.65 24.54
C PRO A 383 13.91 0.40 23.36
N ALA A 384 14.29 -0.86 23.16
CA ALA A 384 15.16 -1.26 22.05
C ALA A 384 14.60 -0.79 20.71
N ARG A 385 15.47 -0.23 19.86
CA ARG A 385 15.07 0.36 18.58
C ARG A 385 15.24 -0.66 17.46
N ILE A 386 14.25 -0.74 16.57
CA ILE A 386 14.38 -1.47 15.31
C ILE A 386 15.28 -0.66 14.38
N ARG A 387 16.37 -1.26 13.88
CA ARG A 387 17.22 -0.63 12.87
C ARG A 387 16.49 -0.63 11.52
N LYS A 388 16.80 0.37 10.71
CA LYS A 388 16.23 0.47 9.36
C LYS A 388 16.61 -0.77 8.54
N VAL A 389 15.59 -1.43 8.01
CA VAL A 389 15.71 -2.62 7.18
C VAL A 389 16.18 -2.18 5.80
N VAL A 390 17.15 -2.91 5.26
CA VAL A 390 17.62 -2.75 3.90
C VAL A 390 17.09 -3.93 3.10
N PRO A 391 16.11 -3.73 2.20
CA PRO A 391 15.60 -4.77 1.32
C PRO A 391 16.72 -5.51 0.59
N THR A 392 16.76 -6.83 0.74
CA THR A 392 17.49 -7.67 -0.22
C THR A 392 16.61 -7.90 -1.44
N GLY A 393 17.21 -8.27 -2.57
CA GLY A 393 16.51 -8.47 -3.83
C GLY A 393 17.46 -8.96 -4.90
N ALA A 394 16.93 -9.23 -6.09
CA ALA A 394 17.76 -9.54 -7.24
C ALA A 394 18.81 -8.41 -7.41
N PRO A 395 20.10 -8.76 -7.63
CA PRO A 395 21.09 -7.76 -8.00
C PRO A 395 20.56 -6.94 -9.17
N LEU A 396 20.71 -5.63 -9.10
CA LEU A 396 20.42 -4.78 -10.25
C LEU A 396 21.32 -5.23 -11.40
N ASP A 397 20.75 -5.39 -12.60
CA ASP A 397 21.57 -5.59 -13.79
C ASP A 397 22.42 -4.32 -13.99
N THR A 398 23.71 -4.45 -13.72
CA THR A 398 24.68 -3.36 -13.81
C THR A 398 25.36 -3.31 -15.16
N THR A 399 24.87 -4.09 -16.15
CA THR A 399 25.32 -3.99 -17.54
C THR A 399 25.23 -2.53 -17.99
N PRO A 400 26.33 -1.94 -18.48
CA PRO A 400 26.29 -0.56 -18.93
C PRO A 400 25.31 -0.36 -20.08
N ILE A 401 24.37 0.56 -19.89
CA ILE A 401 23.36 0.93 -20.89
C ILE A 401 23.49 2.40 -21.29
N ALA A 402 23.03 2.73 -22.50
CA ALA A 402 23.10 4.11 -23.00
C ALA A 402 22.17 5.06 -22.24
N ASN A 403 21.04 4.58 -21.72
CA ASN A 403 20.13 5.39 -20.89
C ASN A 403 20.76 5.66 -19.51
N ILE A 404 21.13 6.92 -19.26
CA ILE A 404 21.76 7.37 -18.02
C ILE A 404 20.83 8.20 -17.12
N ALA A 405 19.51 8.17 -17.36
CA ALA A 405 18.52 8.95 -16.60
C ALA A 405 18.52 8.63 -15.10
N SER A 406 18.78 7.37 -14.73
CA SER A 406 18.90 6.93 -13.33
C SER A 406 20.07 7.58 -12.57
N HIS A 407 20.99 8.23 -13.28
CA HIS A 407 22.07 9.02 -12.69
C HIS A 407 21.70 10.48 -12.43
N ALA A 408 20.58 10.97 -12.97
CA ALA A 408 20.18 12.35 -12.79
C ALA A 408 19.47 12.58 -11.44
N ARG A 409 19.70 13.76 -10.87
CA ARG A 409 18.77 14.38 -9.92
C ARG A 409 17.69 15.10 -10.72
N ILE A 410 16.50 15.26 -10.13
CA ILE A 410 15.31 15.76 -10.83
C ILE A 410 14.78 17.01 -10.12
N THR A 411 14.28 17.97 -10.91
CA THR A 411 13.44 19.09 -10.44
C THR A 411 12.47 19.48 -11.55
N ALA A 412 11.40 20.20 -11.24
CA ALA A 412 10.35 20.56 -12.18
C ALA A 412 9.76 21.95 -11.88
N SER A 413 9.03 22.51 -12.85
CA SER A 413 8.35 23.80 -12.72
C SER A 413 7.24 23.82 -11.65
N ASN A 414 6.78 22.66 -11.23
CA ASN A 414 5.67 22.48 -10.29
C ASN A 414 6.09 21.85 -8.96
N VAL A 415 7.35 21.99 -8.53
CA VAL A 415 7.77 21.53 -7.20
C VAL A 415 7.25 22.51 -6.12
N PRO A 416 6.66 22.04 -5.00
CA PRO A 416 6.37 20.63 -4.68
C PRO A 416 5.27 20.06 -5.57
N VAL A 417 5.52 18.86 -6.10
CA VAL A 417 4.60 18.14 -6.99
C VAL A 417 3.32 17.80 -6.20
N PRO A 418 2.12 17.80 -6.84
CA PRO A 418 0.90 17.35 -6.17
C PRO A 418 1.09 15.96 -5.58
N VAL A 419 0.65 15.78 -4.33
CA VAL A 419 0.90 14.55 -3.55
C VAL A 419 0.36 13.28 -4.18
N GLN A 420 -0.49 13.32 -5.21
CA GLN A 420 -0.82 12.10 -5.94
C GLN A 420 0.36 11.57 -6.79
N TYR A 421 1.19 12.45 -7.34
CA TYR A 421 2.24 12.12 -8.30
C TYR A 421 3.61 12.02 -7.63
N TRP A 422 4.56 11.42 -8.34
CA TRP A 422 5.91 11.23 -7.83
C TRP A 422 6.93 11.65 -8.86
N LEU A 423 7.80 12.59 -8.46
CA LEU A 423 8.80 13.14 -9.37
C LEU A 423 9.78 12.06 -9.85
N ARG A 424 9.99 11.01 -9.05
CA ARG A 424 10.95 9.93 -9.35
C ARG A 424 10.47 8.91 -10.37
N ALA A 425 9.17 8.86 -10.64
CA ALA A 425 8.62 7.94 -11.63
C ALA A 425 9.35 8.09 -12.97
N VAL A 426 9.68 9.32 -13.36
CA VAL A 426 10.28 9.58 -14.68
C VAL A 426 11.65 8.97 -14.91
N ASN A 427 12.37 8.49 -13.89
CA ASN A 427 13.71 7.92 -14.08
C ASN A 427 13.94 6.59 -13.35
N ASP A 428 12.87 5.89 -13.00
CA ASP A 428 12.95 4.59 -12.32
C ASP A 428 13.04 3.40 -13.30
N GLY A 429 12.95 3.66 -14.60
CA GLY A 429 13.05 2.68 -15.68
C GLY A 429 11.76 1.90 -15.89
N LYS A 430 10.60 2.39 -15.42
CA LYS A 430 9.33 1.66 -15.43
C LYS A 430 8.25 2.39 -16.19
N VAL A 431 7.78 1.73 -17.25
CA VAL A 431 6.52 2.06 -17.92
C VAL A 431 5.51 0.96 -17.58
N ARG A 432 4.34 1.36 -17.08
CA ARG A 432 3.27 0.40 -16.74
C ARG A 432 2.15 0.43 -17.78
N PRO A 433 1.55 -0.74 -18.11
CA PRO A 433 0.41 -0.79 -19.03
C PRO A 433 -0.85 -0.06 -18.55
N ASN A 434 -1.03 0.07 -17.23
CA ASN A 434 -2.17 0.77 -16.63
C ASN A 434 -1.69 1.50 -15.36
N PRO A 435 -0.90 2.57 -15.52
CA PRO A 435 -0.22 3.23 -14.42
C PRO A 435 -1.24 3.91 -13.49
N LEU A 436 -0.91 4.00 -12.21
CA LEU A 436 -1.64 4.81 -11.23
C LEU A 436 -0.68 5.79 -10.60
N PRO A 437 -1.12 6.96 -10.12
CA PRO A 437 -0.26 7.74 -9.23
C PRO A 437 0.17 6.82 -8.06
N PRO A 438 1.48 6.63 -7.76
CA PRO A 438 2.62 7.48 -8.09
C PRO A 438 3.46 7.12 -9.34
N ASP A 439 3.06 6.19 -10.22
CA ASP A 439 3.79 5.74 -11.43
C ASP A 439 4.01 6.83 -12.51
N MET A 440 3.77 8.09 -12.19
CA MET A 440 4.01 9.21 -13.07
C MET A 440 4.33 10.48 -12.29
N TRP A 441 5.13 11.33 -12.91
CA TRP A 441 5.12 12.76 -12.62
C TRP A 441 3.99 13.42 -13.41
N ALA A 442 3.30 14.39 -12.82
CA ALA A 442 2.37 15.23 -13.56
C ALA A 442 2.29 16.65 -13.01
N THR A 443 1.91 17.60 -13.88
CA THR A 443 1.84 19.02 -13.59
C THR A 443 0.47 19.49 -13.10
N TRP A 444 -0.45 18.57 -12.84
CA TRP A 444 -1.86 18.92 -12.64
C TRP A 444 -2.06 19.90 -11.50
N SER A 445 -2.78 20.97 -11.81
CA SER A 445 -3.26 21.99 -10.89
C SER A 445 -4.63 22.47 -11.35
N ARG A 446 -5.33 23.24 -10.51
CA ARG A 446 -6.62 23.84 -10.90
C ARG A 446 -6.49 24.77 -12.11
N ASN A 447 -5.36 25.46 -12.24
CA ASN A 447 -5.08 26.43 -13.29
C ASN A 447 -3.69 26.15 -13.87
N ASN A 448 -3.58 25.21 -14.80
CA ASN A 448 -2.28 24.90 -15.39
C ASN A 448 -1.78 26.09 -16.22
N PRO A 449 -0.49 26.42 -16.15
CA PRO A 449 0.09 27.45 -17.00
C PRO A 449 0.29 26.94 -18.43
N PRO A 450 0.45 27.85 -19.41
CA PRO A 450 0.66 27.49 -20.82
C PRO A 450 1.94 26.69 -21.07
N GLN A 451 2.92 26.78 -20.17
CA GLN A 451 4.21 26.12 -20.30
C GLN A 451 4.67 25.53 -18.97
N GLN A 452 5.25 24.33 -19.02
CA GLN A 452 5.82 23.62 -17.89
C GLN A 452 7.16 22.99 -18.30
N TRP A 453 7.98 22.59 -17.32
CA TRP A 453 9.27 21.98 -17.59
C TRP A 453 9.69 20.99 -16.50
N ILE A 454 10.56 20.05 -16.89
CA ILE A 454 11.26 19.11 -15.99
C ILE A 454 12.74 19.04 -16.36
N VAL A 455 13.61 18.92 -15.35
CA VAL A 455 15.08 18.99 -15.49
C VAL A 455 15.72 17.73 -14.93
N TYR A 456 16.67 17.20 -15.69
CA TYR A 456 17.71 16.29 -15.22
C TYR A 456 19.01 17.05 -14.97
N GLN A 457 19.63 16.77 -13.83
CA GLN A 457 20.96 17.27 -13.46
C GLN A 457 21.88 16.12 -13.06
N TRP A 458 22.94 15.91 -13.82
CA TRP A 458 24.01 14.97 -13.51
C TRP A 458 25.10 15.61 -12.64
N GLU A 459 25.82 14.77 -11.89
CA GLU A 459 26.94 15.24 -11.07
C GLU A 459 28.06 15.84 -11.93
N GLN A 460 28.39 15.16 -13.04
CA GLN A 460 29.41 15.55 -14.01
C GLN A 460 28.78 15.80 -15.38
N PRO A 461 29.44 16.57 -16.27
CA PRO A 461 28.96 16.72 -17.65
C PRO A 461 28.89 15.37 -18.37
N GLU A 462 27.78 15.13 -19.06
CA GLU A 462 27.53 13.92 -19.85
C GLU A 462 27.31 14.31 -21.32
N THR A 463 27.82 13.50 -22.25
CA THR A 463 27.66 13.71 -23.69
C THR A 463 26.46 12.93 -24.20
N LEU A 464 25.34 13.63 -24.33
CA LEU A 464 24.04 13.11 -24.73
C LEU A 464 23.85 13.19 -26.25
N VAL A 465 23.16 12.21 -26.82
CA VAL A 465 22.87 12.10 -28.28
C VAL A 465 21.41 11.86 -28.59
N GLY A 466 20.59 11.62 -27.57
CA GLY A 466 19.16 11.43 -27.73
C GLY A 466 18.42 11.38 -26.40
N SER A 467 17.10 11.40 -26.46
CA SER A 467 16.22 11.26 -25.30
C SER A 467 14.87 10.66 -25.74
N SER A 468 14.16 10.02 -24.82
CA SER A 468 12.82 9.45 -25.06
C SER A 468 11.89 9.79 -23.90
N LEU A 469 10.67 10.23 -24.20
CA LEU A 469 9.65 10.54 -23.18
C LEU A 469 8.41 9.68 -23.38
N HIS A 470 7.90 9.11 -22.29
CA HIS A 470 6.69 8.28 -22.28
C HIS A 470 5.52 9.05 -21.65
N PHE A 471 4.72 9.72 -22.48
CA PHE A 471 3.58 10.52 -22.03
C PHE A 471 2.40 9.67 -21.56
N TRP A 472 1.72 10.16 -20.51
CA TRP A 472 0.43 9.66 -20.05
C TRP A 472 -0.63 10.77 -20.13
N GLY A 473 -1.88 10.39 -20.39
CA GLY A 473 -3.00 11.32 -20.42
C GLY A 473 -4.36 10.62 -20.32
N ASP A 474 -5.32 11.28 -19.67
CA ASP A 474 -6.73 10.89 -19.60
C ASP A 474 -7.61 11.71 -20.56
N HIS A 475 -7.03 12.69 -21.25
CA HIS A 475 -7.67 13.52 -22.27
C HIS A 475 -6.90 13.48 -23.59
N ALA A 476 -7.60 13.74 -24.69
CA ALA A 476 -7.01 13.86 -26.02
C ALA A 476 -6.23 15.18 -26.20
N ALA A 477 -5.38 15.22 -27.23
CA ALA A 477 -4.73 16.45 -27.67
C ALA A 477 -5.77 17.55 -27.99
N GLY A 478 -5.48 18.79 -27.61
CA GLY A 478 -6.40 19.92 -27.75
C GLY A 478 -7.33 20.15 -26.55
N ALA A 479 -7.29 19.31 -25.51
CA ALA A 479 -8.00 19.56 -24.27
C ALA A 479 -7.37 20.71 -23.46
N GLY A 480 -8.21 21.52 -22.79
CA GLY A 480 -7.80 22.52 -21.79
C GLY A 480 -7.94 22.05 -20.33
N ALA A 481 -8.31 20.78 -20.12
CA ALA A 481 -8.55 20.19 -18.80
C ALA A 481 -7.92 18.80 -18.69
N GLY A 482 -7.84 18.28 -17.46
CA GLY A 482 -7.27 16.97 -17.17
C GLY A 482 -5.78 16.91 -17.49
N VAL A 483 -5.33 15.75 -17.94
CA VAL A 483 -3.96 15.49 -18.42
C VAL A 483 -4.03 15.08 -19.89
N ALA A 484 -3.31 15.79 -20.74
CA ALA A 484 -3.30 15.57 -22.17
C ALA A 484 -1.86 15.54 -22.69
N PRO A 485 -1.60 14.93 -23.87
CA PRO A 485 -0.30 15.08 -24.50
C PRO A 485 -0.02 16.57 -24.74
N PRO A 486 1.23 17.05 -24.57
CA PRO A 486 1.55 18.45 -24.80
C PRO A 486 1.28 18.81 -26.27
N LYS A 487 0.90 20.07 -26.52
CA LYS A 487 0.73 20.60 -27.89
C LYS A 487 2.05 20.53 -28.65
N ALA A 488 3.14 20.87 -27.97
CA ALA A 488 4.50 20.75 -28.45
C ALA A 488 5.44 20.57 -27.25
N TRP A 489 6.61 20.00 -27.49
CA TRP A 489 7.67 19.98 -26.49
C TRP A 489 9.03 20.06 -27.17
N ARG A 490 10.04 20.42 -26.40
CA ARG A 490 11.43 20.55 -26.87
C ARG A 490 12.41 20.23 -25.76
N LEU A 491 13.62 19.85 -26.16
CA LEU A 491 14.75 19.67 -25.26
C LEU A 491 15.69 20.87 -25.32
N GLU A 492 16.16 21.28 -24.16
CA GLU A 492 17.15 22.33 -23.96
C GLU A 492 18.27 21.81 -23.05
N TYR A 493 19.49 22.30 -23.27
CA TYR A 493 20.64 22.03 -22.41
C TYR A 493 21.17 23.30 -21.78
N TRP A 494 21.80 23.18 -20.61
CA TRP A 494 22.48 24.30 -19.97
C TRP A 494 23.92 24.42 -20.52
N ASP A 495 24.28 25.59 -21.05
CA ASP A 495 25.62 25.86 -21.60
C ASP A 495 26.60 26.48 -20.59
N GLY A 496 26.14 26.74 -19.36
CA GLY A 496 26.89 27.44 -18.32
C GLY A 496 26.35 28.83 -17.99
N GLY A 497 25.56 29.44 -18.88
CA GLY A 497 24.93 30.74 -18.66
C GLY A 497 23.46 30.83 -19.10
N ALA A 498 23.02 30.01 -20.05
CA ALA A 498 21.65 30.00 -20.53
C ALA A 498 21.21 28.59 -20.97
N TRP A 499 19.89 28.42 -21.07
CA TRP A 499 19.28 27.27 -21.72
C TRP A 499 19.35 27.45 -23.24
N LYS A 500 19.87 26.45 -23.95
CA LYS A 500 19.98 26.41 -25.41
C LYS A 500 19.19 25.22 -25.95
N PRO A 501 18.44 25.37 -27.06
CA PRO A 501 17.78 24.22 -27.68
C PRO A 501 18.81 23.20 -28.18
N VAL A 502 18.49 21.91 -28.07
CA VAL A 502 19.28 20.88 -28.75
C VAL A 502 19.07 20.96 -30.26
N SER A 503 20.09 20.60 -31.05
CA SER A 503 19.97 20.49 -32.51
C SER A 503 19.36 19.12 -32.87
N ALA A 504 18.04 19.01 -32.79
CA ALA A 504 17.30 17.79 -33.11
C ALA A 504 17.47 17.36 -34.57
N THR A 505 17.70 16.07 -34.79
CA THR A 505 17.82 15.43 -36.11
C THR A 505 16.65 14.51 -36.44
N SER A 506 15.73 14.33 -35.49
CA SER A 506 14.46 13.61 -35.66
C SER A 506 13.29 14.47 -35.15
N PRO A 507 12.05 14.20 -35.58
CA PRO A 507 10.90 14.99 -35.17
C PRO A 507 10.54 14.78 -33.69
N TYR A 508 9.95 15.80 -33.08
CA TYR A 508 9.28 15.69 -31.78
C TYR A 508 7.87 15.14 -31.97
N THR A 509 7.53 14.06 -31.27
CA THR A 509 6.17 13.47 -31.24
C THR A 509 5.59 13.53 -29.83
N ALA A 510 4.26 13.53 -29.69
CA ALA A 510 3.59 13.56 -28.38
C ALA A 510 2.49 12.48 -28.30
N THR A 511 2.83 11.27 -28.73
CA THR A 511 1.92 10.12 -28.73
C THR A 511 1.81 9.56 -27.31
N LEU A 512 0.59 9.47 -26.78
CA LEU A 512 0.32 8.85 -25.49
C LEU A 512 0.61 7.34 -25.53
N GLY A 513 1.14 6.79 -24.44
CA GLY A 513 1.34 5.33 -24.29
C GLY A 513 2.42 4.76 -25.22
N ALA A 514 3.29 5.61 -25.78
CA ALA A 514 4.37 5.23 -26.67
C ALA A 514 5.63 6.04 -26.33
N ASP A 515 6.77 5.53 -26.78
CA ASP A 515 8.06 6.20 -26.62
C ASP A 515 8.22 7.30 -27.67
N ASN A 516 8.43 8.53 -27.21
CA ASN A 516 8.61 9.70 -28.07
C ASN A 516 10.09 10.06 -28.13
N ARG A 517 10.81 9.33 -28.99
CA ARG A 517 12.27 9.45 -29.14
C ARG A 517 12.67 10.65 -30.01
N VAL A 518 13.65 11.40 -29.52
CA VAL A 518 14.33 12.47 -30.25
C VAL A 518 15.83 12.21 -30.25
N ASP A 519 16.43 12.09 -31.42
CA ASP A 519 17.88 12.10 -31.61
C ASP A 519 18.34 13.53 -31.94
N PHE A 520 19.53 13.90 -31.49
CA PHE A 520 20.09 15.24 -31.67
C PHE A 520 21.62 15.21 -31.79
N ALA A 521 22.20 16.26 -32.38
CA ALA A 521 23.65 16.42 -32.44
C ALA A 521 24.27 16.37 -31.02
N PRO A 522 25.44 15.73 -30.80
CA PRO A 522 25.98 15.52 -29.46
C PRO A 522 26.08 16.81 -28.64
N VAL A 523 25.55 16.77 -27.42
CA VAL A 523 25.62 17.88 -26.45
C VAL A 523 26.31 17.39 -25.19
N THR A 524 27.33 18.12 -24.73
CA THR A 524 27.96 17.86 -23.42
C THR A 524 27.44 18.86 -22.40
N THR A 525 26.70 18.39 -21.41
CA THR A 525 26.07 19.25 -20.39
C THR A 525 25.91 18.51 -19.06
N ARG A 526 25.78 19.26 -17.96
CA ARG A 526 25.30 18.73 -16.68
C ARG A 526 23.79 18.73 -16.57
N CYS A 527 23.08 19.50 -17.40
CA CYS A 527 21.63 19.64 -17.29
C CYS A 527 20.92 19.59 -18.63
N LEU A 528 19.88 18.75 -18.67
CA LEU A 528 18.93 18.64 -19.76
C LEU A 528 17.55 19.02 -19.22
N ARG A 529 16.79 19.81 -19.97
CA ARG A 529 15.42 20.23 -19.64
C ARG A 529 14.48 19.87 -20.76
N ALA A 530 13.36 19.22 -20.44
CA ALA A 530 12.22 19.13 -21.33
C ALA A 530 11.25 20.27 -21.01
N VAL A 531 10.86 21.04 -22.03
CA VAL A 531 9.87 22.11 -21.93
C VAL A 531 8.64 21.72 -22.72
N PHE A 532 7.47 21.84 -22.09
CA PHE A 532 6.18 21.44 -22.64
C PHE A 532 5.30 22.66 -22.84
N ASP A 533 4.83 22.88 -24.06
CA ASP A 533 3.71 23.77 -24.33
C ASP A 533 2.42 22.96 -24.14
N ALA A 534 1.61 23.37 -23.16
CA ALA A 534 0.46 22.62 -22.73
C ALA A 534 -0.61 22.52 -23.84
N SER A 535 -1.33 21.40 -23.86
CA SER A 535 -2.55 21.28 -24.66
C SER A 535 -3.58 22.33 -24.19
N THR A 536 -4.37 22.85 -25.12
CA THR A 536 -5.36 23.89 -24.84
C THR A 536 -6.56 23.81 -25.76
N ASP A 537 -7.73 24.16 -25.21
CA ASP A 537 -8.98 24.38 -25.95
C ASP A 537 -9.18 25.86 -26.36
N GLY A 538 -8.17 26.71 -26.12
CA GLY A 538 -8.22 28.16 -26.36
C GLY A 538 -8.67 28.98 -25.14
N THR A 539 -9.14 28.33 -24.07
CA THR A 539 -9.57 29.00 -22.83
C THR A 539 -8.75 28.59 -21.61
N SER A 540 -8.29 27.34 -21.57
CA SER A 540 -7.57 26.76 -20.45
C SER A 540 -6.49 25.79 -20.94
N PHE A 541 -5.62 25.34 -20.03
CA PHE A 541 -4.51 24.45 -20.34
C PHE A 541 -4.64 23.14 -19.57
N ALA A 542 -4.49 22.02 -20.28
CA ALA A 542 -4.37 20.71 -19.67
C ALA A 542 -2.99 20.54 -19.01
N ALA A 543 -2.90 19.63 -18.05
CA ALA A 543 -1.64 19.22 -17.46
C ALA A 543 -0.87 18.26 -18.36
N VAL A 544 0.41 18.09 -18.08
CA VAL A 544 1.30 17.12 -18.73
C VAL A 544 1.70 16.07 -17.70
N ALA A 545 1.82 14.81 -18.12
CA ALA A 545 2.34 13.72 -17.30
C ALA A 545 3.32 12.83 -18.06
N LEU A 546 4.29 12.30 -17.32
CA LEU A 546 5.31 11.36 -17.81
C LEU A 546 5.37 10.15 -16.89
N GLN A 547 5.34 8.95 -17.47
CA GLN A 547 5.72 7.73 -16.77
C GLN A 547 7.23 7.60 -16.72
N GLU A 548 7.92 7.84 -17.84
CA GLU A 548 9.36 7.67 -17.97
C GLU A 548 9.97 8.77 -18.86
N TRP A 549 11.20 9.15 -18.57
CA TRP A 549 12.05 10.04 -19.36
C TRP A 549 13.49 9.49 -19.40
N GLU A 550 13.89 9.03 -20.57
CA GLU A 550 15.21 8.46 -20.81
C GLU A 550 16.17 9.50 -21.43
N ALA A 551 17.46 9.38 -21.11
CA ALA A 551 18.51 10.24 -21.68
C ALA A 551 19.69 9.38 -22.15
N PHE A 552 19.99 9.38 -23.45
CA PHE A 552 20.98 8.50 -24.06
C PHE A 552 22.35 9.17 -24.19
N SER A 553 23.36 8.56 -23.56
CA SER A 553 24.75 8.99 -23.59
C SER A 553 25.59 8.16 -24.57
N THR A 554 26.61 8.80 -25.14
CA THR A 554 27.68 8.10 -25.90
C THR A 554 28.55 7.21 -25.01
N ARG A 555 28.50 7.41 -23.69
CA ARG A 555 29.22 6.61 -22.69
C ARG A 555 28.21 5.85 -21.85
N PRO A 556 27.96 4.56 -22.15
CA PRO A 556 27.09 3.72 -21.34
C PRO A 556 27.50 3.71 -19.87
N ARG A 557 26.52 3.69 -18.97
CA ARG A 557 26.72 3.61 -17.52
C ARG A 557 26.00 2.40 -16.98
N ALA A 558 26.58 1.76 -15.98
CA ALA A 558 25.89 0.73 -15.20
C ALA A 558 24.60 1.33 -14.62
N ALA A 559 23.46 0.68 -14.81
CA ALA A 559 22.22 1.14 -14.20
C ALA A 559 22.39 1.24 -12.68
N ARG A 560 21.75 2.24 -12.08
CA ARG A 560 21.64 2.37 -10.62
C ARG A 560 20.21 2.64 -10.20
N ARG A 561 19.86 2.31 -8.96
CA ARG A 561 18.60 2.78 -8.38
C ARG A 561 18.66 4.32 -8.26
N PRO A 562 17.63 5.07 -8.68
CA PRO A 562 17.63 6.52 -8.59
C PRO A 562 17.93 7.01 -7.17
N SER A 563 18.80 8.03 -7.03
CA SER A 563 19.24 8.55 -5.73
C SER A 563 18.09 9.17 -4.94
N VAL A 564 17.84 8.71 -3.71
CA VAL A 564 16.81 9.26 -2.81
C VAL A 564 17.18 10.64 -2.23
N LYS A 565 18.42 11.13 -2.43
CA LYS A 565 18.91 12.37 -1.80
C LYS A 565 19.28 13.46 -2.81
N GLY A 566 18.79 14.68 -2.54
CA GLY A 566 19.15 15.93 -3.21
C GLY A 566 18.28 16.25 -4.44
N ALA A 567 17.57 17.38 -4.42
CA ALA A 567 16.86 17.90 -5.58
C ALA A 567 17.86 18.52 -6.59
N ALA A 568 17.53 18.47 -7.88
CA ALA A 568 18.23 19.28 -8.86
C ALA A 568 17.89 20.78 -8.68
N THR A 569 18.72 21.66 -9.23
CA THR A 569 18.48 23.10 -9.29
C THR A 569 17.96 23.50 -10.66
N ALA A 570 17.12 24.54 -10.73
CA ALA A 570 16.51 24.99 -11.98
C ALA A 570 17.53 25.52 -13.01
N ASN A 571 18.73 25.93 -12.56
CA ASN A 571 19.78 26.53 -13.39
C ASN A 571 21.10 25.76 -13.35
N CYS A 572 21.08 24.49 -12.95
CA CYS A 572 22.28 23.65 -12.91
C CYS A 572 23.41 24.13 -11.98
N SER A 573 23.12 25.10 -11.10
CA SER A 573 24.04 25.63 -10.08
C SER A 573 24.30 24.62 -8.98
#